data_AF-H2CD51-F1
#
_entry.id   AF-H2CD51-F1
#
_cell.length_a   1.000
_cell.length_b   1.000
_cell.length_c   1.000
_cell.angle_alpha   90.00
_cell.angle_beta   90.00
_cell.angle_gamma   90.00
#
_symmetry.space_group_name_H-M   'P 1'
#
loop_
_entity.id
_entity.type
_entity.pdbx_description
1 polymer ?
#
loop_
_entity_poly.entity_id
_entity_poly.type
_entity_poly.pdbx_seq_one_letter_code
_entity_poly.pdbx_strand_id
1 'polypeptide(L)'
;MPEVSVVIPCYNQGSYIHDALESVWSQTYPDYEIIVINDGSTEPETNAILKELSGPKLRVIHTENQGLAEARNTGIREATGRYILPLDADDRIGRRYMELAVELLDSDPDLGIVYCLAEKFGEDEGPWILKEFSIKQMMDHNVIFCTSFFRRVDWESVGGFKRDMKYGLEDYDFWLSILGLGRKVKRIDEVLFFYRIRTGSMVRSMTPLQLRYLFGRTYERNQLFFLSHPKETAALLKEKRINEICPSSISILFCFDSQGGFQYFDKPIENTGEPFVIAYSFSQPIECARLRWDPVSNIFSRVRVDSILITFTSGKRVMLHQTDLLHNGKLLAETGYVQFLTLDPQFEINESGEVNSVEIRGQWEHIPLEAVAPMLDAVVNPWYGRTTSILYWSSDQTFSEDRAIRKPVRLDGKGGFLFRFTPGAGTRFLRWDPVSGILCRVKLVNVAVTDDSGAVRSIPVDQISHNGTSRTEDGWVDFWTAFPQFYFHFDGVIVAVEIRGEWAPLRSSEREHLYVVLRRLSTAVDRYLRLTGNSRFGRFLRFLRRSLIGR
;
A
#
# COMPACT_ATOMS: atom_id res chain seq x y z
N MET A 1 -35.66 -10.43 -1.58
CA MET A 1 -34.22 -10.71 -1.82
C MET A 1 -33.72 -11.38 -0.55
N PRO A 2 -32.84 -12.38 -0.64
CA PRO A 2 -32.32 -13.07 0.53
C PRO A 2 -31.65 -12.08 1.50
N GLU A 3 -31.66 -12.38 2.81
CA GLU A 3 -30.93 -11.57 3.79
C GLU A 3 -29.47 -11.98 3.90
N VAL A 4 -29.16 -13.26 3.73
CA VAL A 4 -27.80 -13.82 3.81
C VAL A 4 -27.35 -14.39 2.47
N SER A 5 -26.15 -14.06 2.00
CA SER A 5 -25.49 -14.78 0.91
C SER A 5 -24.29 -15.55 1.45
N VAL A 6 -24.31 -16.87 1.29
CA VAL A 6 -23.16 -17.73 1.58
C VAL A 6 -22.31 -17.83 0.34
N VAL A 7 -21.04 -17.42 0.45
CA VAL A 7 -20.09 -17.42 -0.67
C VAL A 7 -19.03 -18.49 -0.44
N ILE A 8 -18.99 -19.47 -1.34
CA ILE A 8 -18.12 -20.66 -1.22
C ILE A 8 -17.13 -20.69 -2.38
N PRO A 9 -15.89 -20.20 -2.19
CA PRO A 9 -14.83 -20.40 -3.18
C PRO A 9 -14.41 -21.87 -3.20
N CYS A 10 -14.26 -22.44 -4.40
CA CYS A 10 -13.84 -23.82 -4.60
C CYS A 10 -12.77 -23.89 -5.69
N TYR A 11 -11.59 -24.38 -5.33
CA TYR A 11 -10.50 -24.71 -6.26
C TYR A 11 -9.91 -26.05 -5.85
N ASN A 12 -10.11 -27.08 -6.67
CA ASN A 12 -9.59 -28.44 -6.41
C ASN A 12 -10.02 -29.00 -5.03
N GLN A 13 -11.29 -28.78 -4.66
CA GLN A 13 -11.88 -29.20 -3.39
C GLN A 13 -13.25 -29.85 -3.56
N GLY A 14 -13.54 -30.42 -4.74
CA GLY A 14 -14.85 -31.00 -5.04
C GLY A 14 -15.26 -32.12 -4.10
N SER A 15 -14.30 -32.88 -3.56
CA SER A 15 -14.56 -33.95 -2.59
C SER A 15 -15.16 -33.47 -1.26
N TYR A 16 -15.04 -32.18 -0.93
CA TYR A 16 -15.54 -31.62 0.34
C TYR A 16 -16.79 -30.75 0.19
N ILE A 17 -17.11 -30.29 -1.02
CA ILE A 17 -18.15 -29.26 -1.24
C ILE A 17 -19.53 -29.70 -0.73
N HIS A 18 -19.84 -30.99 -0.78
CA HIS A 18 -21.11 -31.53 -0.28
C HIS A 18 -21.27 -31.34 1.22
N ASP A 19 -20.22 -31.57 2.02
CA ASP A 19 -20.25 -31.35 3.46
C ASP A 19 -20.53 -29.89 3.81
N ALA A 20 -19.90 -28.96 3.07
CA ALA A 20 -20.11 -27.52 3.24
C ALA A 20 -21.57 -27.15 2.93
N LEU A 21 -22.10 -27.62 1.79
CA LEU A 21 -23.48 -27.34 1.36
C LEU A 21 -24.53 -27.94 2.29
N GLU A 22 -24.35 -29.19 2.74
CA GLU A 22 -25.26 -29.82 3.71
C GLU A 22 -25.33 -29.01 5.00
N SER A 23 -24.20 -28.46 5.46
CA SER A 23 -24.17 -27.61 6.65
C SER A 23 -24.97 -26.32 6.47
N VAL A 24 -24.96 -25.74 5.26
CA VAL A 24 -25.74 -24.55 4.90
C VAL A 24 -27.22 -24.88 4.71
N TRP A 25 -27.57 -25.99 4.05
CA TRP A 25 -28.96 -26.41 3.89
C TRP A 25 -29.62 -26.83 5.21
N SER A 26 -28.82 -27.18 6.21
CA SER A 26 -29.30 -27.52 7.56
C SER A 26 -29.53 -26.30 8.47
N GLN A 27 -29.32 -25.07 7.97
CA GLN A 27 -29.54 -23.85 8.74
C GLN A 27 -31.01 -23.67 9.10
N THR A 28 -31.24 -23.24 10.34
CA THR A 28 -32.58 -22.90 10.87
C THR A 28 -33.12 -21.60 10.31
N TYR A 29 -32.23 -20.68 9.89
CA TYR A 29 -32.60 -19.42 9.26
C TYR A 29 -32.96 -19.64 7.78
N PRO A 30 -34.16 -19.23 7.33
CA PRO A 30 -34.66 -19.63 6.01
C PRO A 30 -34.26 -18.70 4.87
N ASP A 31 -33.87 -17.44 5.10
CA ASP A 31 -33.74 -16.44 4.02
C ASP A 31 -32.31 -16.22 3.53
N TYR A 32 -31.80 -17.20 2.80
CA TYR A 32 -30.43 -17.20 2.29
C TYR A 32 -30.33 -17.61 0.82
N GLU A 33 -29.18 -17.32 0.21
CA GLU A 33 -28.71 -17.91 -1.05
C GLU A 33 -27.31 -18.50 -0.88
N ILE A 34 -26.95 -19.43 -1.77
CA ILE A 34 -25.63 -20.06 -1.81
C ILE A 34 -25.00 -19.80 -3.18
N ILE A 35 -23.78 -19.27 -3.16
CA ILE A 35 -23.01 -18.96 -4.37
C ILE A 35 -21.68 -19.69 -4.27
N VAL A 36 -21.53 -20.74 -5.07
CA VAL A 36 -20.27 -21.48 -5.22
C VAL A 36 -19.50 -20.89 -6.39
N ILE A 37 -18.24 -20.51 -6.16
CA ILE A 37 -17.32 -20.02 -7.19
C ILE A 37 -16.30 -21.10 -7.49
N ASN A 38 -16.40 -21.74 -8.66
CA ASN A 38 -15.33 -22.58 -9.18
C ASN A 38 -14.22 -21.67 -9.75
N ASP A 39 -13.14 -21.48 -8.98
CA ASP A 39 -12.01 -20.60 -9.33
C ASP A 39 -11.01 -21.32 -10.26
N GLY A 40 -11.50 -21.84 -11.38
CA GLY A 40 -10.69 -22.49 -12.41
C GLY A 40 -10.07 -23.82 -11.97
N SER A 41 -10.82 -24.68 -11.27
CA SER A 41 -10.35 -26.00 -10.84
C SER A 41 -9.75 -26.80 -12.00
N THR A 42 -8.61 -27.44 -11.74
CA THR A 42 -7.87 -28.25 -12.71
C THR A 42 -8.11 -29.75 -12.53
N GLU A 43 -8.60 -30.16 -11.36
CA GLU A 43 -8.93 -31.55 -11.08
C GLU A 43 -10.20 -32.01 -11.84
N PRO A 44 -10.13 -33.09 -12.63
CA PRO A 44 -11.29 -33.62 -13.36
C PRO A 44 -12.46 -33.99 -12.44
N GLU A 45 -12.17 -34.55 -11.26
CA GLU A 45 -13.17 -34.93 -10.27
C GLU A 45 -13.91 -33.69 -9.73
N THR A 46 -13.17 -32.65 -9.32
CA THR A 46 -13.78 -31.39 -8.86
C THR A 46 -14.68 -30.77 -9.92
N ASN A 47 -14.24 -30.74 -11.19
CA ASN A 47 -15.05 -30.21 -12.28
C ASN A 47 -16.30 -31.06 -12.57
N ALA A 48 -16.21 -32.39 -12.48
CA ALA A 48 -17.36 -33.28 -12.64
C ALA A 48 -18.41 -33.04 -11.55
N ILE A 49 -17.97 -32.98 -10.28
CA ILE A 49 -18.84 -32.72 -9.13
C ILE A 49 -19.53 -31.36 -9.30
N LEU A 50 -18.78 -30.28 -9.56
CA LEU A 50 -19.35 -28.94 -9.66
C LEU A 50 -20.29 -28.76 -10.86
N LYS A 51 -20.11 -29.53 -11.95
CA LYS A 51 -21.00 -29.51 -13.12
C LYS A 51 -22.37 -30.13 -12.83
N GLU A 52 -22.42 -31.17 -12.00
CA GLU A 52 -23.64 -31.87 -11.61
C GLU A 52 -24.27 -31.28 -10.34
N LEU A 53 -23.53 -30.42 -9.65
CA LEU A 53 -23.93 -29.83 -8.38
C LEU A 53 -25.19 -28.97 -8.55
N SER A 54 -26.24 -29.36 -7.84
CA SER A 54 -27.52 -28.66 -7.82
C SER A 54 -28.16 -28.80 -6.44
N GLY A 55 -29.04 -27.85 -6.11
CA GLY A 55 -29.73 -27.86 -4.82
C GLY A 55 -30.54 -26.58 -4.60
N PRO A 56 -31.29 -26.51 -3.49
CA PRO A 56 -32.12 -25.35 -3.20
C PRO A 56 -31.23 -24.12 -2.99
N LYS A 57 -31.64 -23.01 -3.61
CA LYS A 57 -31.01 -21.67 -3.47
C LYS A 57 -29.53 -21.63 -3.87
N LEU A 58 -29.06 -22.62 -4.63
CA LEU A 58 -27.66 -22.75 -5.04
C LEU A 58 -27.45 -22.19 -6.45
N ARG A 59 -26.39 -21.41 -6.61
CA ARG A 59 -25.79 -21.00 -7.88
C ARG A 59 -24.33 -21.41 -7.91
N VAL A 60 -23.89 -21.97 -9.03
CA VAL A 60 -22.48 -22.28 -9.30
C VAL A 60 -22.01 -21.36 -10.42
N ILE A 61 -20.89 -20.67 -10.20
CA ILE A 61 -20.28 -19.75 -11.17
C ILE A 61 -18.86 -20.23 -11.46
N HIS A 62 -18.51 -20.31 -12.74
CA HIS A 62 -17.19 -20.75 -13.19
C HIS A 62 -16.37 -19.55 -13.65
N THR A 63 -15.14 -19.46 -13.16
CA THR A 63 -14.16 -18.45 -13.59
C THR A 63 -12.84 -19.10 -13.98
N GLU A 64 -11.97 -18.36 -14.65
CA GLU A 64 -10.55 -18.69 -14.65
C GLU A 64 -9.99 -18.51 -13.22
N ASN A 65 -8.87 -19.18 -12.93
CA ASN A 65 -8.24 -19.09 -11.61
C ASN A 65 -7.67 -17.69 -11.39
N GLN A 66 -8.22 -16.99 -10.39
CA GLN A 66 -7.81 -15.63 -10.03
C GLN A 66 -7.32 -15.52 -8.58
N GLY A 67 -7.35 -16.63 -7.84
CA GLY A 67 -6.94 -16.74 -6.45
C GLY A 67 -8.09 -16.51 -5.46
N LEU A 68 -7.91 -17.06 -4.25
CA LEU A 68 -8.93 -17.13 -3.20
C LEU A 68 -9.64 -15.80 -2.89
N ALA A 69 -8.87 -14.72 -2.72
CA ALA A 69 -9.42 -13.39 -2.45
C ALA A 69 -10.37 -12.91 -3.57
N GLU A 70 -10.01 -13.16 -4.82
CA GLU A 70 -10.81 -12.74 -5.98
C GLU A 70 -12.01 -13.66 -6.21
N ALA A 71 -11.88 -14.96 -5.94
CA ALA A 71 -13.00 -15.89 -5.93
C ALA A 71 -14.08 -15.44 -4.94
N ARG A 72 -13.70 -15.08 -3.71
CA ARG A 72 -14.64 -14.51 -2.71
C ARG A 72 -15.26 -13.20 -3.19
N ASN A 73 -14.46 -12.26 -3.69
CA ASN A 73 -15.00 -11.01 -4.21
C ASN A 73 -15.98 -11.24 -5.36
N THR A 74 -15.73 -12.22 -6.24
CA THR A 74 -16.62 -12.57 -7.34
C THR A 74 -17.96 -13.08 -6.83
N GLY A 75 -17.95 -13.99 -5.85
CA GLY A 75 -19.20 -14.42 -5.22
C GLY A 75 -19.95 -13.30 -4.50
N ILE A 76 -19.25 -12.36 -3.86
CA ILE A 76 -19.87 -11.24 -3.16
C ILE A 76 -20.45 -10.19 -4.12
N ARG A 77 -19.85 -9.98 -5.30
CA ARG A 77 -20.44 -9.13 -6.35
C ARG A 77 -21.75 -9.68 -6.88
N GLU A 78 -21.85 -11.01 -6.94
CA GLU A 78 -23.02 -11.75 -7.41
C GLU A 78 -24.09 -11.97 -6.31
N ALA A 79 -23.75 -11.62 -5.07
CA ALA A 79 -24.59 -11.75 -3.89
C ALA A 79 -25.63 -10.63 -3.81
N THR A 80 -26.85 -11.01 -3.44
CA THR A 80 -27.98 -10.10 -3.22
C THR A 80 -28.32 -9.91 -1.73
N GLY A 81 -27.71 -10.71 -0.86
CA GLY A 81 -27.82 -10.65 0.59
C GLY A 81 -27.37 -9.32 1.20
N ARG A 82 -28.03 -8.93 2.29
CA ARG A 82 -27.58 -7.80 3.13
C ARG A 82 -26.34 -8.19 3.94
N TYR A 83 -26.30 -9.45 4.35
CA TYR A 83 -25.23 -10.07 5.12
C TYR A 83 -24.50 -11.09 4.26
N ILE A 84 -23.18 -11.15 4.43
CA ILE A 84 -22.32 -12.10 3.73
C ILE A 84 -21.71 -13.05 4.74
N LEU A 85 -21.69 -14.34 4.40
CA LEU A 85 -20.93 -15.37 5.09
C LEU A 85 -20.00 -16.06 4.09
N PRO A 86 -18.69 -15.78 4.12
CA PRO A 86 -17.72 -16.63 3.44
C PRO A 86 -17.71 -18.00 4.10
N LEU A 87 -17.61 -19.07 3.30
CA LEU A 87 -17.44 -20.43 3.82
C LEU A 87 -16.50 -21.17 2.87
N ASP A 88 -15.36 -21.64 3.36
CA ASP A 88 -14.44 -22.40 2.53
C ASP A 88 -15.04 -23.78 2.18
N ALA A 89 -14.76 -24.28 0.97
CA ALA A 89 -15.40 -25.48 0.42
C ALA A 89 -15.17 -26.77 1.23
N ASP A 90 -14.19 -26.77 2.12
CA ASP A 90 -13.82 -27.86 3.00
C ASP A 90 -14.34 -27.74 4.45
N ASP A 91 -14.96 -26.62 4.81
CA ASP A 91 -15.43 -26.36 6.16
C ASP A 91 -16.94 -26.56 6.33
N ARG A 92 -17.43 -26.50 7.59
CA ARG A 92 -18.87 -26.61 7.91
C ARG A 92 -19.29 -25.57 8.94
N ILE A 93 -20.58 -25.25 8.95
CA ILE A 93 -21.21 -24.37 9.95
C ILE A 93 -22.30 -25.08 10.75
N GLY A 94 -22.51 -24.65 12.00
CA GLY A 94 -23.55 -25.16 12.88
C GLY A 94 -24.93 -24.60 12.54
N ARG A 95 -26.00 -25.38 12.77
CA ARG A 95 -27.39 -25.12 12.30
C ARG A 95 -28.02 -23.79 12.72
N ARG A 96 -27.49 -23.14 13.76
CA ARG A 96 -28.02 -21.89 14.32
C ARG A 96 -27.17 -20.66 13.98
N TYR A 97 -26.10 -20.82 13.19
CA TYR A 97 -25.14 -19.74 13.00
C TYR A 97 -25.75 -18.53 12.30
N MET A 98 -26.49 -18.75 11.20
CA MET A 98 -27.18 -17.67 10.50
C MET A 98 -28.20 -16.95 11.37
N GLU A 99 -29.06 -17.72 12.07
CA GLU A 99 -30.11 -17.18 12.93
C GLU A 99 -29.54 -16.20 13.97
N LEU A 100 -28.54 -16.66 14.73
CA LEU A 100 -27.92 -15.87 15.80
C LEU A 100 -27.12 -14.68 15.26
N ALA A 101 -26.42 -14.85 14.14
CA ALA A 101 -25.62 -13.76 13.57
C ALA A 101 -26.49 -12.64 12.98
N VAL A 102 -27.59 -12.99 12.29
CA VAL A 102 -28.55 -12.03 11.75
C VAL A 102 -29.23 -11.26 12.88
N GLU A 103 -29.70 -11.94 13.92
CA GLU A 103 -30.32 -11.29 15.09
C GLU A 103 -29.38 -10.24 15.72
N LEU A 104 -28.10 -10.60 15.91
CA LEU A 104 -27.11 -9.67 16.45
C LEU A 104 -26.86 -8.47 15.52
N LEU A 105 -26.69 -8.71 14.22
CA LEU A 105 -26.45 -7.64 13.24
C LEU A 105 -27.66 -6.72 13.09
N ASP A 106 -28.88 -7.23 13.14
CA ASP A 106 -30.08 -6.37 13.10
C ASP A 106 -30.24 -5.55 14.38
N SER A 107 -29.78 -6.07 15.54
CA SER A 107 -29.91 -5.40 16.83
C SER A 107 -28.97 -4.20 17.04
N ASP A 108 -27.82 -4.16 16.35
CA ASP A 108 -26.82 -3.09 16.48
C ASP A 108 -26.27 -2.64 15.11
N PRO A 109 -26.68 -1.47 14.60
CA PRO A 109 -26.15 -0.91 13.35
C PRO A 109 -24.64 -0.66 13.34
N ASP A 110 -23.99 -0.50 14.50
CA ASP A 110 -22.53 -0.34 14.60
C ASP A 110 -21.79 -1.68 14.57
N LEU A 111 -22.50 -2.80 14.79
CA LEU A 111 -21.92 -4.13 14.69
C LEU A 111 -21.67 -4.46 13.22
N GLY A 112 -20.40 -4.74 12.90
CA GLY A 112 -19.96 -5.03 11.53
C GLY A 112 -19.43 -6.44 11.34
N ILE A 113 -18.95 -7.09 12.41
CA ILE A 113 -18.41 -8.46 12.35
C ILE A 113 -19.04 -9.32 13.44
N VAL A 114 -19.60 -10.46 13.06
CA VAL A 114 -20.06 -11.50 13.99
C VAL A 114 -19.38 -12.82 13.69
N TYR A 115 -18.79 -13.42 14.71
CA TYR A 115 -18.12 -14.72 14.63
C TYR A 115 -18.54 -15.61 15.80
N CYS A 116 -18.06 -16.85 15.86
CA CYS A 116 -18.45 -17.83 16.89
C CYS A 116 -17.25 -18.58 17.47
N LEU A 117 -17.50 -19.53 18.38
CA LEU A 117 -16.49 -20.52 18.75
C LEU A 117 -16.32 -21.54 17.63
N ALA A 118 -15.11 -22.11 17.54
CA ALA A 118 -14.76 -23.04 16.48
C ALA A 118 -14.14 -24.33 17.01
N GLU A 119 -14.33 -25.41 16.26
CA GLU A 119 -13.71 -26.72 16.47
C GLU A 119 -13.00 -27.18 15.19
N LYS A 120 -11.88 -27.88 15.36
CA LYS A 120 -11.17 -28.58 14.30
C LYS A 120 -11.81 -29.95 14.08
N PHE A 121 -11.79 -30.42 12.84
CA PHE A 121 -12.13 -31.81 12.50
C PHE A 121 -11.32 -32.28 11.27
N GLY A 122 -11.35 -33.58 10.97
CA GLY A 122 -10.59 -34.17 9.86
C GLY A 122 -9.35 -34.89 10.38
N GLU A 123 -8.16 -34.50 9.92
CA GLU A 123 -6.89 -35.12 10.38
C GLU A 123 -6.51 -34.74 11.83
N ASP A 124 -7.17 -33.75 12.41
CA ASP A 124 -7.01 -33.31 13.80
C ASP A 124 -8.36 -32.80 14.32
N GLU A 125 -8.61 -32.98 15.61
CA GLU A 125 -9.92 -32.78 16.22
C GLU A 125 -9.81 -31.94 17.50
N GLY A 126 -10.94 -31.37 17.92
CA GLY A 126 -11.08 -30.64 19.18
C GLY A 126 -11.09 -29.11 19.01
N PRO A 127 -11.14 -28.35 20.11
CA PRO A 127 -11.40 -26.92 20.07
C PRO A 127 -10.33 -26.16 19.30
N TRP A 128 -10.77 -25.25 18.42
CA TRP A 128 -9.89 -24.25 17.82
C TRP A 128 -9.87 -23.00 18.69
N ILE A 129 -8.93 -22.98 19.64
CA ILE A 129 -8.84 -21.92 20.64
C ILE A 129 -8.08 -20.72 20.06
N LEU A 130 -8.82 -19.77 19.50
CA LEU A 130 -8.31 -18.43 19.21
C LEU A 130 -8.39 -17.55 20.46
N LYS A 131 -7.51 -16.55 20.56
CA LYS A 131 -7.59 -15.55 21.63
C LYS A 131 -8.90 -14.76 21.50
N GLU A 132 -9.42 -14.32 22.63
CA GLU A 132 -10.60 -13.45 22.63
C GLU A 132 -10.31 -12.15 21.87
N PHE A 133 -11.31 -11.68 21.12
CA PHE A 133 -11.19 -10.44 20.38
C PHE A 133 -10.91 -9.28 21.33
N SER A 134 -9.82 -8.59 21.06
CA SER A 134 -9.60 -7.21 21.48
C SER A 134 -8.82 -6.54 20.37
N ILE A 135 -8.90 -5.21 20.30
CA ILE A 135 -8.13 -4.46 19.32
C ILE A 135 -6.63 -4.79 19.43
N LYS A 136 -6.09 -4.94 20.66
CA LYS A 136 -4.69 -5.35 20.86
C LYS A 136 -4.37 -6.70 20.21
N GLN A 137 -5.20 -7.73 20.44
CA GLN A 137 -4.92 -9.06 19.89
C GLN A 137 -5.10 -9.07 18.38
N MET A 138 -6.18 -8.45 17.88
CA MET A 138 -6.44 -8.35 16.45
C MET A 138 -5.35 -7.56 15.73
N MET A 139 -4.69 -6.59 16.35
CA MET A 139 -3.55 -5.92 15.72
C MET A 139 -2.24 -6.74 15.75
N ASP A 140 -2.13 -7.74 16.63
CA ASP A 140 -0.96 -8.65 16.71
C ASP A 140 -1.07 -9.80 15.69
N HIS A 141 -2.25 -10.42 15.60
CA HIS A 141 -2.52 -11.56 14.72
C HIS A 141 -4.02 -11.67 14.46
N ASN A 142 -4.38 -12.40 13.40
CA ASN A 142 -5.78 -12.67 13.11
C ASN A 142 -6.40 -13.54 14.21
N VAL A 143 -7.45 -13.02 14.86
CA VAL A 143 -8.25 -13.73 15.88
C VAL A 143 -9.69 -13.98 15.42
N ILE A 144 -10.00 -13.65 14.17
CA ILE A 144 -11.30 -13.83 13.53
C ILE A 144 -11.08 -14.64 12.25
N PHE A 145 -11.61 -15.86 12.19
CA PHE A 145 -11.53 -16.69 11.00
C PHE A 145 -12.40 -16.15 9.86
N CYS A 146 -12.09 -16.53 8.62
CA CYS A 146 -12.79 -16.06 7.43
C CYS A 146 -14.31 -16.31 7.45
N THR A 147 -14.74 -17.43 8.05
CA THR A 147 -16.16 -17.83 8.20
C THR A 147 -16.92 -17.00 9.23
N SER A 148 -16.86 -15.68 9.10
CA SER A 148 -17.50 -14.69 9.97
C SER A 148 -18.45 -13.81 9.16
N PHE A 149 -19.57 -13.43 9.76
CA PHE A 149 -20.57 -12.57 9.13
C PHE A 149 -20.13 -11.12 9.09
N PHE A 150 -20.43 -10.46 7.98
CA PHE A 150 -20.31 -9.02 7.84
C PHE A 150 -21.41 -8.44 6.94
N ARG A 151 -21.55 -7.11 6.97
CA ARG A 151 -22.50 -6.40 6.10
C ARG A 151 -21.91 -6.25 4.70
N ARG A 152 -22.71 -6.54 3.67
CA ARG A 152 -22.28 -6.35 2.27
C ARG A 152 -21.85 -4.90 1.99
N VAL A 153 -22.52 -3.92 2.61
CA VAL A 153 -22.18 -2.49 2.50
C VAL A 153 -20.81 -2.14 3.09
N ASP A 154 -20.34 -2.87 4.10
CA ASP A 154 -19.01 -2.63 4.66
C ASP A 154 -17.94 -3.21 3.72
N TRP A 155 -18.20 -4.34 3.06
CA TRP A 155 -17.36 -4.87 2.00
C TRP A 155 -17.23 -3.90 0.81
N GLU A 156 -18.34 -3.29 0.38
CA GLU A 156 -18.33 -2.24 -0.64
C GLU A 156 -17.46 -1.05 -0.19
N SER A 157 -17.63 -0.61 1.05
CA SER A 157 -16.93 0.54 1.63
C SER A 157 -15.41 0.34 1.73
N VAL A 158 -14.95 -0.88 2.00
CA VAL A 158 -13.50 -1.17 2.09
C VAL A 158 -12.91 -1.67 0.78
N GLY A 159 -13.73 -1.83 -0.27
CA GLY A 159 -13.31 -2.33 -1.58
C GLY A 159 -12.87 -3.80 -1.56
N GLY A 160 -13.52 -4.63 -0.74
CA GLY A 160 -13.36 -6.08 -0.67
C GLY A 160 -12.00 -6.64 -0.29
N PHE A 161 -11.85 -7.96 -0.45
CA PHE A 161 -10.63 -8.72 -0.18
C PHE A 161 -9.53 -8.34 -1.18
N LYS A 162 -8.28 -8.22 -0.73
CA LYS A 162 -7.20 -7.71 -1.58
C LYS A 162 -6.48 -8.83 -2.34
N ARG A 163 -6.50 -8.75 -3.67
CA ARG A 163 -5.97 -9.78 -4.60
C ARG A 163 -4.46 -10.03 -4.47
N ASP A 164 -3.74 -9.05 -3.97
CA ASP A 164 -2.29 -9.12 -3.74
C ASP A 164 -1.92 -9.80 -2.40
N MET A 165 -2.91 -10.26 -1.62
CA MET A 165 -2.72 -11.18 -0.48
C MET A 165 -2.58 -12.64 -0.95
N LYS A 166 -1.67 -12.89 -1.90
CA LYS A 166 -1.58 -14.14 -2.68
C LYS A 166 -1.21 -15.38 -1.86
N TYR A 167 -0.60 -15.19 -0.69
CA TYR A 167 -0.08 -16.28 0.14
C TYR A 167 -0.96 -16.61 1.34
N GLY A 168 -2.09 -15.90 1.51
CA GLY A 168 -2.99 -15.99 2.67
C GLY A 168 -3.17 -14.64 3.38
N LEU A 169 -3.81 -14.67 4.56
CA LEU A 169 -4.12 -13.51 5.41
C LEU A 169 -4.98 -12.43 4.73
N GLU A 170 -5.64 -12.76 3.63
CA GLU A 170 -6.61 -11.89 2.97
C GLU A 170 -7.81 -11.56 3.87
N ASP A 171 -8.21 -12.50 4.71
CA ASP A 171 -9.25 -12.32 5.72
C ASP A 171 -8.78 -11.37 6.83
N TYR A 172 -7.53 -11.51 7.28
CA TYR A 172 -6.94 -10.65 8.29
C TYR A 172 -6.89 -9.17 7.86
N ASP A 173 -6.39 -8.91 6.65
CA ASP A 173 -6.38 -7.56 6.07
C ASP A 173 -7.79 -6.99 5.91
N PHE A 174 -8.74 -7.83 5.49
CA PHE A 174 -10.13 -7.45 5.33
C PHE A 174 -10.79 -7.09 6.66
N TRP A 175 -10.62 -7.90 7.71
CA TRP A 175 -11.16 -7.61 9.04
C TRP A 175 -10.62 -6.31 9.64
N LEU A 176 -9.32 -6.05 9.49
CA LEU A 176 -8.72 -4.78 9.91
C LEU A 176 -9.28 -3.59 9.13
N SER A 177 -9.60 -3.78 7.85
CA SER A 177 -10.23 -2.74 7.02
C SER A 177 -11.64 -2.42 7.52
N ILE A 178 -12.45 -3.43 7.81
CA ILE A 178 -13.80 -3.27 8.38
C ILE A 178 -13.75 -2.59 9.76
N LEU A 179 -12.80 -2.98 10.60
CA LEU A 179 -12.56 -2.33 11.89
C LEU A 179 -12.12 -0.86 11.74
N GLY A 180 -11.42 -0.53 10.65
CA GLY A 180 -11.06 0.84 10.27
C GLY A 180 -12.27 1.76 10.05
N LEU A 181 -13.45 1.21 9.75
CA LEU A 181 -14.72 1.94 9.68
C LEU A 181 -15.29 2.27 11.07
N GLY A 182 -14.68 1.79 12.15
CA GLY A 182 -15.17 1.95 13.53
C GLY A 182 -16.22 0.91 13.94
N ARG A 183 -16.35 -0.19 13.17
CA ARG A 183 -17.31 -1.26 13.45
C ARG A 183 -16.97 -2.02 14.73
N LYS A 184 -18.01 -2.45 15.45
CA LYS A 184 -17.91 -3.37 16.59
C LYS A 184 -17.78 -4.82 16.09
N VAL A 185 -17.27 -5.67 16.97
CA VAL A 185 -17.17 -7.12 16.77
C VAL A 185 -17.89 -7.83 17.92
N LYS A 186 -18.62 -8.89 17.60
CA LYS A 186 -19.26 -9.75 18.60
C LYS A 186 -18.94 -11.21 18.32
N ARG A 187 -18.55 -11.94 19.37
CA ARG A 187 -18.49 -13.40 19.36
C ARG A 187 -19.80 -13.98 19.90
N ILE A 188 -20.31 -15.00 19.22
CA ILE A 188 -21.32 -15.92 19.72
C ILE A 188 -20.60 -17.00 20.53
N ASP A 189 -20.98 -17.18 21.79
CA ASP A 189 -20.37 -18.15 22.70
C ASP A 189 -20.95 -19.57 22.51
N GLU A 190 -21.10 -19.99 21.24
CA GLU A 190 -21.52 -21.33 20.81
C GLU A 190 -20.56 -21.83 19.72
N VAL A 191 -20.22 -23.13 19.72
CA VAL A 191 -19.41 -23.75 18.67
C VAL A 191 -20.27 -23.90 17.41
N LEU A 192 -20.02 -23.04 16.43
CA LEU A 192 -20.83 -22.94 15.21
C LEU A 192 -19.99 -22.90 13.93
N PHE A 193 -18.67 -23.00 14.06
CA PHE A 193 -17.75 -23.16 12.93
C PHE A 193 -16.90 -24.42 13.14
N PHE A 194 -16.86 -25.26 12.11
CA PHE A 194 -16.06 -26.47 12.10
C PHE A 194 -15.02 -26.35 10.99
N TYR A 195 -13.76 -26.23 11.39
CA TYR A 195 -12.61 -26.01 10.51
C TYR A 195 -11.90 -27.32 10.18
N ARG A 196 -11.76 -27.65 8.89
CA ARG A 196 -11.16 -28.92 8.48
C ARG A 196 -9.64 -28.83 8.45
N ILE A 197 -8.99 -29.75 9.17
CA ILE A 197 -7.55 -29.96 9.08
C ILE A 197 -7.26 -31.03 8.02
N ARG A 198 -6.43 -30.67 7.04
CA ARG A 198 -5.98 -31.55 5.95
C ARG A 198 -4.52 -31.30 5.58
N THR A 199 -3.90 -32.30 4.98
CA THR A 199 -2.58 -32.20 4.35
C THR A 199 -2.61 -31.22 3.16
N GLY A 200 -1.58 -30.39 3.01
CA GLY A 200 -1.46 -29.43 1.90
C GLY A 200 -2.34 -28.18 2.03
N SER A 201 -2.78 -27.81 3.24
CA SER A 201 -3.50 -26.54 3.45
C SER A 201 -2.59 -25.33 3.21
N MET A 202 -3.18 -24.23 2.69
CA MET A 202 -2.45 -23.02 2.30
C MET A 202 -1.59 -22.46 3.44
N VAL A 203 -2.16 -22.35 4.64
CA VAL A 203 -1.49 -21.77 5.82
C VAL A 203 -0.24 -22.55 6.22
N ARG A 204 -0.26 -23.89 6.11
CA ARG A 204 0.88 -24.76 6.48
C ARG A 204 2.03 -24.68 5.48
N SER A 205 1.79 -24.17 4.27
CA SER A 205 2.79 -24.03 3.22
C SER A 205 3.52 -22.67 3.22
N MET A 206 3.11 -21.74 4.10
CA MET A 206 3.61 -20.37 4.10
C MET A 206 5.01 -20.28 4.72
N THR A 207 5.95 -19.70 3.96
CA THR A 207 7.31 -19.41 4.45
C THR A 207 7.32 -18.20 5.40
N PRO A 208 8.31 -18.07 6.30
CA PRO A 208 8.46 -16.88 7.13
C PRO A 208 8.54 -15.57 6.33
N LEU A 209 9.14 -15.58 5.14
CA LEU A 209 9.25 -14.42 4.26
C LEU A 209 7.87 -13.99 3.71
N GLN A 210 7.07 -14.97 3.24
CA GLN A 210 5.70 -14.70 2.78
C GLN A 210 4.83 -14.17 3.91
N LEU A 211 4.94 -14.75 5.11
CA LEU A 211 4.19 -14.28 6.28
C LEU A 211 4.54 -12.83 6.61
N ARG A 212 5.84 -12.48 6.63
CA ARG A 212 6.31 -11.10 6.83
C ARG A 212 5.81 -10.16 5.74
N TYR A 213 5.88 -10.57 4.47
CA TYR A 213 5.34 -9.81 3.35
C TYR A 213 3.86 -9.49 3.58
N LEU A 214 3.05 -10.50 3.90
CA LEU A 214 1.62 -10.32 4.13
C LEU A 214 1.34 -9.40 5.32
N PHE A 215 2.04 -9.57 6.45
CA PHE A 215 1.91 -8.64 7.59
C PHE A 215 2.32 -7.21 7.24
N GLY A 216 3.39 -7.03 6.44
CA GLY A 216 3.80 -5.73 5.92
C GLY A 216 2.70 -5.10 5.06
N ARG A 217 2.14 -5.86 4.11
CA ARG A 217 1.00 -5.43 3.29
C ARG A 217 -0.21 -5.08 4.14
N THR A 218 -0.57 -5.91 5.11
CA THR A 218 -1.69 -5.67 6.02
C THR A 218 -1.47 -4.42 6.88
N TYR A 219 -0.27 -4.24 7.41
CA TYR A 219 0.06 -3.06 8.18
C TYR A 219 -0.02 -1.82 7.29
N GLU A 220 0.64 -1.82 6.12
CA GLU A 220 0.51 -0.79 5.10
C GLU A 220 -0.97 -0.51 4.84
N ARG A 221 -1.75 -1.53 4.43
CA ARG A 221 -3.22 -1.68 4.50
C ARG A 221 -3.93 -0.70 5.42
N ASN A 222 -3.68 -0.95 6.69
CA ASN A 222 -4.54 -0.58 7.78
C ASN A 222 -3.88 0.43 8.72
N GLN A 223 -2.84 1.14 8.29
CA GLN A 223 -2.07 2.02 9.19
C GLN A 223 -2.96 2.97 10.00
N LEU A 224 -4.04 3.50 9.43
CA LEU A 224 -4.97 4.36 10.18
C LEU A 224 -5.69 3.64 11.31
N PHE A 225 -6.08 2.39 11.11
CA PHE A 225 -6.61 1.56 12.17
C PHE A 225 -5.57 1.41 13.28
N PHE A 226 -4.30 1.14 12.95
CA PHE A 226 -3.22 1.09 13.94
C PHE A 226 -3.04 2.46 14.64
N LEU A 227 -2.93 3.57 13.92
CA LEU A 227 -2.77 4.91 14.49
C LEU A 227 -3.94 5.35 15.36
N SER A 228 -5.15 4.88 15.06
CA SER A 228 -6.33 5.16 15.88
C SER A 228 -6.30 4.46 17.25
N HIS A 229 -5.38 3.49 17.42
CA HIS A 229 -5.14 2.70 18.63
C HIS A 229 -3.69 2.83 19.14
N PRO A 230 -3.23 4.06 19.47
CA PRO A 230 -1.82 4.35 19.68
C PRO A 230 -1.21 3.61 20.88
N LYS A 231 -2.02 3.19 21.87
CA LYS A 231 -1.57 2.42 23.03
C LYS A 231 -1.27 0.98 22.63
N GLU A 232 -2.18 0.35 21.90
CA GLU A 232 -2.08 -1.02 21.40
C GLU A 232 -0.93 -1.12 20.40
N THR A 233 -0.81 -0.15 19.47
CA THR A 233 0.36 -0.02 18.61
C THR A 233 1.64 0.11 19.45
N ALA A 234 1.65 0.91 20.53
CA ALA A 234 2.83 1.03 21.40
C ALA A 234 3.28 -0.31 21.96
N ALA A 235 2.32 -1.11 22.42
CA ALA A 235 2.58 -2.40 23.01
C ALA A 235 3.13 -3.37 21.97
N LEU A 236 2.55 -3.43 20.76
CA LEU A 236 3.05 -4.27 19.67
C LEU A 236 4.49 -3.94 19.29
N LEU A 237 4.80 -2.66 19.16
CA LEU A 237 6.13 -2.19 18.81
C LEU A 237 7.18 -2.41 19.92
N LYS A 238 6.73 -2.59 21.18
CA LYS A 238 7.59 -2.89 22.34
C LYS A 238 7.76 -4.39 22.59
N GLU A 239 6.68 -5.17 22.43
CA GLU A 239 6.61 -6.61 22.72
C GLU A 239 7.25 -7.46 21.60
N LYS A 240 7.33 -6.95 20.37
CA LYS A 240 8.04 -7.59 19.25
C LYS A 240 8.80 -6.54 18.44
N ARG A 241 10.05 -6.85 18.10
CA ARG A 241 10.97 -5.94 17.42
C ARG A 241 10.34 -5.48 16.10
N ILE A 242 10.11 -4.19 15.90
CA ILE A 242 9.83 -3.64 14.55
C ILE A 242 10.90 -4.11 13.55
N ASN A 243 12.13 -4.30 14.01
CA ASN A 243 13.24 -4.83 13.22
C ASN A 243 13.05 -6.32 12.82
N GLU A 244 12.15 -7.07 13.46
CA GLU A 244 11.73 -8.43 13.08
C GLU A 244 10.43 -8.45 12.26
N ILE A 245 9.62 -7.39 12.34
CA ILE A 245 8.40 -7.20 11.54
C ILE A 245 8.75 -6.70 10.12
N CYS A 246 9.85 -5.96 9.94
CA CYS A 246 10.37 -5.55 8.63
C CYS A 246 11.91 -5.62 8.51
N PRO A 247 12.55 -6.80 8.61
CA PRO A 247 13.82 -7.00 7.91
C PRO A 247 13.57 -7.01 6.41
N SER A 248 12.37 -7.41 5.98
CA SER A 248 11.91 -7.37 4.60
C SER A 248 11.13 -6.09 4.29
N SER A 249 11.49 -5.40 3.23
CA SER A 249 10.69 -4.37 2.57
C SER A 249 10.21 -4.88 1.20
N ILE A 250 9.57 -4.02 0.43
CA ILE A 250 9.16 -4.28 -0.93
C ILE A 250 10.03 -3.43 -1.86
N SER A 251 10.74 -4.11 -2.74
CA SER A 251 11.40 -3.51 -3.89
C SER A 251 10.39 -3.50 -5.03
N ILE A 252 10.09 -2.32 -5.59
CA ILE A 252 9.11 -2.17 -6.67
C ILE A 252 9.80 -1.63 -7.91
N LEU A 253 9.59 -2.28 -9.04
CA LEU A 253 10.00 -1.80 -10.34
C LEU A 253 8.78 -1.31 -11.11
N PHE A 254 8.79 -0.04 -11.51
CA PHE A 254 7.79 0.57 -12.37
C PHE A 254 8.31 0.65 -13.80
N CYS A 255 7.46 0.29 -14.74
CA CYS A 255 7.65 0.53 -16.16
C CYS A 255 6.59 1.52 -16.63
N PHE A 256 7.03 2.66 -17.14
CA PHE A 256 6.17 3.71 -17.67
C PHE A 256 6.10 3.63 -19.19
N ASP A 257 4.91 3.81 -19.75
CA ASP A 257 4.72 3.96 -21.19
C ASP A 257 4.95 5.40 -21.65
N SER A 258 4.94 5.63 -22.96
CA SER A 258 5.16 6.94 -23.57
C SER A 258 4.00 7.94 -23.36
N GLN A 259 2.85 7.48 -22.87
CA GLN A 259 1.66 8.29 -22.60
C GLN A 259 1.48 8.61 -21.10
N GLY A 260 2.40 8.15 -20.25
CA GLY A 260 2.39 8.38 -18.81
C GLY A 260 1.62 7.34 -18.00
N GLY A 261 1.10 6.27 -18.63
CA GLY A 261 0.62 5.08 -17.95
C GLY A 261 1.78 4.26 -17.36
N PHE A 262 1.49 3.35 -16.43
CA PHE A 262 2.53 2.50 -15.84
C PHE A 262 2.03 1.11 -15.43
N GLN A 263 2.96 0.17 -15.42
CA GLN A 263 2.85 -1.13 -14.77
C GLN A 263 3.90 -1.23 -13.66
N TYR A 264 3.65 -2.04 -12.64
CA TYR A 264 4.61 -2.23 -11.55
C TYR A 264 4.76 -3.70 -11.16
N PHE A 265 5.96 -4.03 -10.67
CA PHE A 265 6.35 -5.37 -10.27
C PHE A 265 7.01 -5.29 -8.90
N ASP A 266 6.52 -6.06 -7.94
CA ASP A 266 7.03 -6.04 -6.58
C ASP A 266 7.75 -7.34 -6.21
N LYS A 267 8.79 -7.22 -5.40
CA LYS A 267 9.55 -8.34 -4.83
C LYS A 267 9.87 -8.04 -3.37
N PRO A 268 9.75 -9.03 -2.47
CA PRO A 268 10.26 -8.86 -1.12
C PRO A 268 11.79 -8.71 -1.16
N ILE A 269 12.34 -7.81 -0.34
CA ILE A 269 13.78 -7.58 -0.18
C ILE A 269 14.13 -7.59 1.30
N GLU A 270 15.07 -8.43 1.73
CA GLU A 270 15.51 -8.49 3.13
C GLU A 270 16.77 -7.64 3.39
N ASN A 271 16.86 -7.08 4.59
CA ASN A 271 18.08 -6.52 5.16
C ASN A 271 18.78 -7.62 5.97
N THR A 272 19.61 -8.39 5.28
CA THR A 272 20.43 -9.44 5.92
C THR A 272 21.80 -8.91 6.36
N GLY A 273 22.11 -7.64 6.06
CA GLY A 273 23.46 -7.09 6.13
C GLY A 273 24.36 -7.47 4.95
N GLU A 274 23.94 -8.44 4.12
CA GLU A 274 24.66 -8.91 2.94
C GLU A 274 24.13 -8.25 1.65
N PRO A 275 24.90 -8.27 0.53
CA PRO A 275 24.41 -7.84 -0.77
C PRO A 275 23.19 -8.65 -1.23
N PHE A 276 22.21 -7.96 -1.81
CA PHE A 276 21.02 -8.57 -2.39
C PHE A 276 21.13 -8.70 -3.92
N VAL A 277 20.35 -9.63 -4.46
CA VAL A 277 20.06 -9.74 -5.90
C VAL A 277 18.55 -9.85 -6.07
N ILE A 278 17.96 -8.96 -6.85
CA ILE A 278 16.53 -8.97 -7.17
C ILE A 278 16.37 -9.10 -8.67
N ALA A 279 15.67 -10.15 -9.10
CA ALA A 279 15.36 -10.37 -10.50
C ALA A 279 13.87 -10.17 -10.76
N TYR A 280 13.57 -9.24 -11.67
CA TYR A 280 12.26 -9.03 -12.27
C TYR A 280 12.26 -9.70 -13.64
N SER A 281 11.51 -10.79 -13.76
CA SER A 281 11.27 -11.48 -15.03
C SER A 281 9.82 -11.32 -15.41
N PHE A 282 9.56 -10.93 -16.65
CA PHE A 282 8.22 -10.69 -17.15
C PHE A 282 7.72 -11.91 -17.93
N SER A 283 6.46 -12.32 -17.71
CA SER A 283 5.84 -13.42 -18.46
C SER A 283 5.60 -13.08 -19.93
N GLN A 284 5.47 -11.79 -20.23
CA GLN A 284 5.48 -11.21 -21.56
C GLN A 284 6.38 -9.98 -21.55
N PRO A 285 7.10 -9.68 -22.64
CA PRO A 285 7.90 -8.47 -22.73
C PRO A 285 7.08 -7.21 -22.52
N ILE A 286 7.72 -6.16 -22.01
CA ILE A 286 7.06 -4.91 -21.64
C ILE A 286 7.75 -3.75 -22.33
N GLU A 287 7.00 -3.03 -23.17
CA GLU A 287 7.48 -1.78 -23.75
C GLU A 287 7.55 -0.70 -22.66
N CYS A 288 8.76 -0.21 -22.37
CA CYS A 288 9.00 0.84 -21.40
C CYS A 288 9.59 2.06 -22.08
N ALA A 289 9.00 3.23 -21.88
CA ALA A 289 9.64 4.50 -22.19
C ALA A 289 10.66 4.91 -21.12
N ARG A 290 10.39 4.54 -19.86
CA ARG A 290 11.26 4.77 -18.70
C ARG A 290 11.01 3.71 -17.63
N LEU A 291 12.04 3.42 -16.86
CA LEU A 291 11.96 2.56 -15.68
C LEU A 291 12.19 3.40 -14.40
N ARG A 292 11.47 3.08 -13.33
CA ARG A 292 11.75 3.58 -11.98
C ARG A 292 11.85 2.41 -11.02
N TRP A 293 12.86 2.40 -10.18
CA TRP A 293 13.04 1.40 -9.16
C TRP A 293 12.94 2.04 -7.78
N ASP A 294 11.99 1.55 -7.00
CA ASP A 294 11.77 1.92 -5.61
C ASP A 294 12.39 0.80 -4.75
N PRO A 295 13.62 0.98 -4.22
CA PRO A 295 14.45 -0.11 -3.72
C PRO A 295 13.93 -0.72 -2.42
N VAL A 296 13.39 0.12 -1.53
CA VAL A 296 12.96 -0.24 -0.18
C VAL A 296 11.74 0.62 0.18
N SER A 297 10.54 0.16 -0.16
CA SER A 297 9.31 0.92 0.08
C SER A 297 9.06 1.18 1.58
N ASN A 298 8.58 2.39 1.89
CA ASN A 298 8.05 2.78 3.20
C ASN A 298 9.05 2.74 4.38
N ILE A 299 10.37 2.73 4.10
CA ILE A 299 11.42 2.71 5.11
C ILE A 299 12.49 3.76 4.78
N PHE A 300 12.88 4.56 5.78
CA PHE A 300 14.09 5.37 5.68
C PHE A 300 15.31 4.45 5.57
N SER A 301 15.95 4.48 4.42
CA SER A 301 16.98 3.52 4.05
C SER A 301 18.17 4.21 3.40
N ARG A 302 19.30 3.54 3.48
CA ARG A 302 20.47 3.82 2.63
C ARG A 302 20.58 2.67 1.66
N VAL A 303 20.73 2.96 0.37
CA VAL A 303 20.88 1.93 -0.66
C VAL A 303 22.13 2.22 -1.46
N ARG A 304 22.99 1.22 -1.62
CA ARG A 304 24.09 1.22 -2.58
C ARG A 304 23.70 0.30 -3.73
N VAL A 305 23.83 0.80 -4.94
CA VAL A 305 23.57 0.04 -6.17
C VAL A 305 24.90 -0.40 -6.75
N ASP A 306 25.14 -1.69 -6.78
CA ASP A 306 26.37 -2.25 -7.36
C ASP A 306 26.21 -2.35 -8.88
N SER A 307 25.06 -2.88 -9.34
CA SER A 307 24.70 -2.89 -10.76
C SER A 307 23.21 -3.09 -11.03
N ILE A 308 22.75 -2.63 -12.19
CA ILE A 308 21.45 -2.94 -12.78
C ILE A 308 21.67 -3.50 -14.18
N LEU A 309 21.29 -4.76 -14.40
CA LEU A 309 21.34 -5.42 -15.71
C LEU A 309 19.94 -5.45 -16.32
N ILE A 310 19.76 -4.78 -17.46
CA ILE A 310 18.53 -4.78 -18.23
C ILE A 310 18.75 -5.63 -19.48
N THR A 311 17.85 -6.60 -19.71
CA THR A 311 17.85 -7.43 -20.93
C THR A 311 16.62 -7.09 -21.77
N PHE A 312 16.83 -6.69 -23.02
CA PHE A 312 15.78 -6.38 -23.98
C PHE A 312 15.46 -7.58 -24.89
N THR A 313 14.27 -7.60 -25.49
CA THR A 313 13.86 -8.65 -26.46
C THR A 313 14.75 -8.71 -27.69
N SER A 314 15.33 -7.57 -28.10
CA SER A 314 16.31 -7.47 -29.18
C SER A 314 17.62 -8.23 -28.92
N GLY A 315 17.83 -8.73 -27.70
CA GLY A 315 19.09 -9.31 -27.25
C GLY A 315 20.09 -8.28 -26.73
N LYS A 316 19.79 -6.97 -26.84
CA LYS A 316 20.58 -5.90 -26.21
C LYS A 316 20.60 -6.13 -24.70
N ARG A 317 21.79 -5.98 -24.10
CA ARG A 317 22.00 -5.97 -22.65
C ARG A 317 22.66 -4.68 -22.23
N VAL A 318 22.08 -3.99 -21.25
CA VAL A 318 22.61 -2.74 -20.68
C VAL A 318 22.94 -2.99 -19.23
N MET A 319 24.19 -2.69 -18.84
CA MET A 319 24.63 -2.71 -17.45
C MET A 319 24.79 -1.26 -17.00
N LEU A 320 24.06 -0.89 -15.95
CA LEU A 320 24.13 0.42 -15.31
C LEU A 320 24.75 0.29 -13.93
N HIS A 321 25.46 1.32 -13.51
CA HIS A 321 25.97 1.50 -12.15
C HIS A 321 25.26 2.67 -11.47
N GLN A 322 25.45 2.83 -10.16
CA GLN A 322 24.77 3.88 -9.40
C GLN A 322 24.95 5.29 -9.98
N THR A 323 26.10 5.58 -10.60
CA THR A 323 26.40 6.87 -11.23
C THR A 323 25.56 7.16 -12.46
N ASP A 324 24.94 6.14 -13.06
CA ASP A 324 24.10 6.26 -14.25
C ASP A 324 22.61 6.49 -13.87
N LEU A 325 22.30 6.47 -12.58
CA LEU A 325 20.93 6.56 -12.06
C LEU A 325 20.66 7.95 -11.49
N LEU A 326 19.47 8.49 -11.76
CA LEU A 326 18.97 9.63 -10.99
C LEU A 326 18.29 9.11 -9.72
N HIS A 327 18.33 9.86 -8.63
CA HIS A 327 17.69 9.43 -7.38
C HIS A 327 17.20 10.60 -6.54
N ASN A 328 16.19 10.35 -5.70
CA ASN A 328 15.66 11.36 -4.78
C ASN A 328 16.33 11.36 -3.38
N GLY A 329 17.43 10.60 -3.21
CA GLY A 329 18.24 10.57 -1.99
C GLY A 329 19.51 11.44 -2.04
N LYS A 330 20.29 11.42 -0.96
CA LYS A 330 21.59 12.08 -0.84
C LYS A 330 22.72 11.04 -0.96
N LEU A 331 23.57 11.17 -1.97
CA LEU A 331 24.76 10.34 -2.09
C LEU A 331 25.75 10.64 -0.94
N LEU A 332 26.20 9.60 -0.24
CA LEU A 332 27.21 9.65 0.80
C LEU A 332 28.55 9.20 0.18
N ALA A 333 29.37 10.17 -0.24
CA ALA A 333 30.60 9.90 -0.98
C ALA A 333 31.57 8.95 -0.26
N GLU A 334 31.61 8.97 1.08
CA GLU A 334 32.51 8.14 1.89
C GLU A 334 32.16 6.65 1.86
N THR A 335 30.87 6.32 1.72
CA THR A 335 30.39 4.93 1.82
C THR A 335 29.77 4.41 0.52
N GLY A 336 29.54 5.30 -0.45
CA GLY A 336 28.88 4.98 -1.71
C GLY A 336 27.37 4.77 -1.59
N TYR A 337 26.79 4.90 -0.39
CA TYR A 337 25.35 4.76 -0.20
C TYR A 337 24.58 6.01 -0.62
N VAL A 338 23.42 5.83 -1.24
CA VAL A 338 22.41 6.87 -1.37
C VAL A 338 21.49 6.83 -0.15
N GLN A 339 21.50 7.89 0.64
CA GLN A 339 20.67 8.03 1.82
C GLN A 339 19.30 8.65 1.48
N PHE A 340 18.24 7.89 1.71
CA PHE A 340 16.87 8.32 1.47
C PHE A 340 16.21 8.76 2.78
N LEU A 341 16.14 10.08 2.99
CA LEU A 341 15.32 10.70 4.04
C LEU A 341 13.87 10.89 3.55
N THR A 342 13.36 9.91 2.81
CA THR A 342 12.00 9.82 2.30
C THR A 342 11.51 8.40 2.49
N LEU A 343 10.20 8.23 2.58
CA LEU A 343 9.55 6.90 2.65
C LEU A 343 9.25 6.34 1.26
N ASP A 344 9.60 7.10 0.23
CA ASP A 344 9.45 6.73 -1.17
C ASP A 344 10.83 6.88 -1.85
N PRO A 345 11.81 6.02 -1.50
CA PRO A 345 13.10 6.06 -2.18
C PRO A 345 12.91 5.71 -3.65
N GLN A 346 13.52 6.46 -4.54
CA GLN A 346 13.38 6.28 -5.98
C GLN A 346 14.74 6.37 -6.66
N PHE A 347 15.01 5.39 -7.52
CA PHE A 347 16.01 5.43 -8.56
C PHE A 347 15.32 5.49 -9.92
N GLU A 348 15.71 6.43 -10.74
CA GLU A 348 15.21 6.63 -12.10
C GLU A 348 16.23 6.05 -13.09
N ILE A 349 15.72 5.23 -14.00
CA ILE A 349 16.50 4.47 -14.98
C ILE A 349 16.08 4.96 -16.37
N ASN A 350 16.97 5.71 -17.02
CA ASN A 350 16.71 6.33 -18.31
C ASN A 350 17.03 5.39 -19.48
N GLU A 351 16.36 4.24 -19.52
CA GLU A 351 16.44 3.28 -20.62
C GLU A 351 15.04 2.98 -21.16
N SER A 352 14.94 2.89 -22.49
CA SER A 352 13.68 2.66 -23.20
C SER A 352 13.76 1.49 -24.17
N GLY A 353 12.62 0.82 -24.37
CA GLY A 353 12.41 -0.25 -25.32
C GLY A 353 11.67 -1.44 -24.70
N GLU A 354 11.58 -2.52 -25.45
CA GLU A 354 10.88 -3.73 -25.04
C GLU A 354 11.76 -4.57 -24.08
N VAL A 355 11.48 -4.47 -22.79
CA VAL A 355 12.25 -5.08 -21.70
C VAL A 355 11.75 -6.49 -21.42
N ASN A 356 12.67 -7.44 -21.30
CA ASN A 356 12.39 -8.84 -20.96
C ASN A 356 12.66 -9.14 -19.48
N SER A 357 13.75 -8.60 -18.92
CA SER A 357 14.08 -8.73 -17.51
C SER A 357 14.98 -7.63 -16.99
N VAL A 358 14.92 -7.41 -15.67
CA VAL A 358 15.80 -6.49 -14.94
C VAL A 358 16.35 -7.22 -13.71
N GLU A 359 17.66 -7.26 -13.57
CA GLU A 359 18.35 -7.78 -12.39
C GLU A 359 19.08 -6.64 -11.68
N ILE A 360 18.84 -6.48 -10.39
CA ILE A 360 19.40 -5.41 -9.57
C ILE A 360 20.23 -6.03 -8.46
N ARG A 361 21.47 -5.55 -8.31
CA ARG A 361 22.42 -5.95 -7.28
C ARG A 361 22.80 -4.75 -6.44
N GLY A 362 22.86 -4.93 -5.13
CA GLY A 362 23.23 -3.85 -4.23
C GLY A 362 23.21 -4.27 -2.78
N GLN A 363 23.27 -3.28 -1.91
CA GLN A 363 23.18 -3.45 -0.46
C GLN A 363 22.30 -2.35 0.10
N TRP A 364 21.55 -2.64 1.16
CA TRP A 364 20.76 -1.61 1.83
C TRP A 364 20.81 -1.72 3.35
N GLU A 365 20.71 -0.57 4.00
CA GLU A 365 20.78 -0.41 5.44
C GLU A 365 19.60 0.41 5.94
N HIS A 366 19.13 0.12 7.14
CA HIS A 366 18.19 1.00 7.83
C HIS A 366 18.89 2.28 8.27
N ILE A 367 18.21 3.42 8.12
CA ILE A 367 18.63 4.65 8.80
C ILE A 367 18.12 4.56 10.26
N PRO A 368 19.02 4.66 11.28
CA PRO A 368 18.60 4.73 12.67
C PRO A 368 17.63 5.88 12.92
N LEU A 369 16.64 5.70 13.80
CA LEU A 369 15.60 6.72 13.99
C LEU A 369 16.14 8.03 14.55
N GLU A 370 17.21 7.94 15.32
CA GLU A 370 17.90 9.07 15.93
C GLU A 370 18.46 10.01 14.84
N ALA A 371 18.79 9.47 13.66
CA ALA A 371 19.28 10.26 12.52
C ALA A 371 18.16 10.95 11.72
N VAL A 372 16.92 10.44 11.76
CA VAL A 372 15.74 11.05 11.10
C VAL A 372 14.88 11.89 12.05
N ALA A 373 15.13 11.81 13.35
CA ALA A 373 14.45 12.50 14.43
C ALA A 373 14.20 14.02 14.18
N PRO A 374 15.21 14.83 13.83
CA PRO A 374 15.02 16.27 13.61
C PRO A 374 14.08 16.60 12.44
N MET A 375 14.08 15.76 11.39
CA MET A 375 13.20 15.90 10.23
C MET A 375 11.76 15.56 10.59
N LEU A 376 11.56 14.49 11.36
CA LEU A 376 10.24 14.09 11.84
C LEU A 376 9.65 15.15 12.78
N ASP A 377 10.46 15.80 13.62
CA ASP A 377 10.04 16.95 14.43
C ASP A 377 9.54 18.13 13.59
N ALA A 378 10.15 18.40 12.44
CA ALA A 378 9.75 19.48 11.55
C ALA A 378 8.40 19.20 10.87
N VAL A 379 8.15 17.95 10.48
CA VAL A 379 6.86 17.48 9.92
C VAL A 379 5.74 17.53 10.97
N VAL A 380 6.08 17.20 12.21
CA VAL A 380 5.18 17.10 13.38
C VAL A 380 4.70 18.47 13.88
N ASN A 381 5.36 19.56 13.49
CA ASN A 381 5.07 20.90 13.94
C ASN A 381 4.61 21.82 12.79
N PRO A 382 3.38 21.64 12.25
CA PRO A 382 2.89 22.40 11.09
C PRO A 382 2.59 23.87 11.39
N TRP A 383 2.81 24.31 12.63
CA TRP A 383 2.68 25.71 13.05
C TRP A 383 4.03 26.39 13.32
N TYR A 384 5.16 25.82 12.86
CA TYR A 384 6.32 26.67 12.58
C TYR A 384 6.07 27.44 11.29
N GLY A 385 5.64 28.69 11.47
CA GLY A 385 5.17 29.57 10.41
C GLY A 385 6.15 29.80 9.27
N ARG A 386 5.54 30.12 8.11
CA ARG A 386 6.11 30.37 6.78
C ARG A 386 6.41 29.07 6.01
N THR A 387 5.39 28.56 5.31
CA THR A 387 5.55 27.65 4.17
C THR A 387 6.69 28.17 3.31
N THR A 388 7.81 27.45 3.30
CA THR A 388 9.05 27.89 2.66
C THR A 388 9.22 27.05 1.42
N SER A 389 9.43 27.72 0.29
CA SER A 389 9.87 27.10 -0.95
C SER A 389 11.38 27.00 -0.94
N ILE A 390 11.91 25.88 -1.40
CA ILE A 390 13.34 25.57 -1.35
C ILE A 390 13.81 25.29 -2.78
N LEU A 391 14.87 25.96 -3.21
CA LEU A 391 15.57 25.64 -4.45
C LEU A 391 16.95 25.11 -4.11
N TYR A 392 17.22 23.86 -4.47
CA TYR A 392 18.54 23.27 -4.43
C TYR A 392 19.22 23.44 -5.79
N TRP A 393 20.51 23.70 -5.78
CA TRP A 393 21.31 23.86 -7.00
C TRP A 393 22.51 22.92 -7.00
N SER A 394 22.92 22.52 -8.20
CA SER A 394 24.02 21.59 -8.37
C SER A 394 24.70 21.74 -9.73
N SER A 395 26.01 21.45 -9.77
CA SER A 395 26.82 21.31 -10.99
C SER A 395 26.99 19.85 -11.42
N ASP A 396 26.69 18.91 -10.53
CA ASP A 396 27.03 17.48 -10.64
C ASP A 396 25.85 16.56 -10.26
N GLN A 397 24.62 17.07 -10.34
CA GLN A 397 23.37 16.39 -9.97
C GLN A 397 23.22 15.98 -8.50
N THR A 398 24.17 16.33 -7.63
CA THR A 398 24.02 16.10 -6.19
C THR A 398 23.34 17.30 -5.51
N PHE A 399 22.24 17.07 -4.77
CA PHE A 399 21.52 18.13 -4.03
C PHE A 399 21.78 18.00 -2.53
N SER A 400 22.12 19.11 -1.89
CA SER A 400 22.49 19.16 -0.46
C SER A 400 21.99 20.44 0.22
N GLU A 401 21.80 20.41 1.55
CA GLU A 401 21.27 21.54 2.33
C GLU A 401 22.17 22.79 2.29
N ASP A 402 23.47 22.56 2.18
CA ASP A 402 24.53 23.54 1.93
C ASP A 402 24.40 24.26 0.58
N ARG A 403 23.64 23.69 -0.36
CA ARG A 403 23.33 24.26 -1.69
C ARG A 403 21.84 24.55 -1.86
N ALA A 404 21.18 25.07 -0.82
CA ALA A 404 19.76 25.38 -0.81
C ALA A 404 19.46 26.88 -0.63
N ILE A 405 18.49 27.39 -1.39
CA ILE A 405 17.96 28.76 -1.26
C ILE A 405 16.51 28.66 -0.79
N ARG A 406 16.20 29.34 0.31
CA ARG A 406 14.89 29.27 0.97
C ARG A 406 14.14 30.58 0.81
N LYS A 407 12.89 30.53 0.35
CA LYS A 407 12.01 31.70 0.21
C LYS A 407 10.64 31.44 0.83
N PRO A 408 10.04 32.42 1.51
CA PRO A 408 8.67 32.27 1.99
C PRO A 408 7.70 32.21 0.80
N VAL A 409 6.74 31.29 0.87
CA VAL A 409 5.66 31.16 -0.11
C VAL A 409 4.67 32.29 0.13
N ARG A 410 4.37 33.05 -0.94
CA ARG A 410 3.32 34.06 -0.96
C ARG A 410 2.43 33.77 -2.16
N LEU A 411 1.18 33.38 -1.87
CA LEU A 411 0.17 33.14 -2.89
C LEU A 411 -0.66 34.40 -3.09
N ASP A 412 -1.10 34.66 -4.31
CA ASP A 412 -2.15 35.63 -4.57
C ASP A 412 -3.52 35.09 -4.09
N GLY A 413 -4.54 35.95 -4.07
CA GLY A 413 -5.90 35.58 -3.61
C GLY A 413 -6.59 34.48 -4.44
N LYS A 414 -5.96 34.01 -5.52
CA LYS A 414 -6.41 32.90 -6.38
C LYS A 414 -5.47 31.70 -6.36
N GLY A 415 -4.42 31.72 -5.53
CA GLY A 415 -3.44 30.63 -5.42
C GLY A 415 -2.23 30.76 -6.35
N GLY A 416 -2.10 31.83 -7.12
CA GLY A 416 -0.94 32.08 -7.99
C GLY A 416 0.32 32.43 -7.21
N PHE A 417 1.49 32.02 -7.71
CA PHE A 417 2.79 32.32 -7.11
C PHE A 417 3.83 32.78 -8.14
N LEU A 418 4.88 33.43 -7.63
CA LEU A 418 6.07 33.81 -8.37
C LEU A 418 7.31 33.68 -7.49
N PHE A 419 8.23 32.79 -7.87
CA PHE A 419 9.54 32.68 -7.25
C PHE A 419 10.63 33.14 -8.20
N ARG A 420 11.63 33.82 -7.64
CA ARG A 420 12.87 34.17 -8.34
C ARG A 420 14.03 33.66 -7.51
N PHE A 421 15.00 33.00 -8.10
CA PHE A 421 16.18 32.53 -7.40
C PHE A 421 17.45 32.85 -8.19
N THR A 422 18.55 33.01 -7.47
CA THR A 422 19.89 33.20 -8.00
C THR A 422 20.74 32.06 -7.46
N PRO A 423 20.82 30.92 -8.16
CA PRO A 423 21.56 29.75 -7.69
C PRO A 423 23.09 30.00 -7.69
N GLY A 424 23.85 29.10 -7.08
CA GLY A 424 25.31 29.23 -7.01
C GLY A 424 26.01 29.11 -8.36
N ALA A 425 27.29 29.48 -8.39
CA ALA A 425 28.09 29.43 -9.62
C ALA A 425 28.18 28.00 -10.19
N GLY A 426 28.16 27.88 -11.52
CA GLY A 426 28.27 26.61 -12.21
C GLY A 426 27.01 25.72 -12.16
N THR A 427 25.87 26.28 -11.73
CA THR A 427 24.60 25.54 -11.66
C THR A 427 24.17 25.02 -13.03
N ARG A 428 23.96 23.71 -13.14
CA ARG A 428 23.41 23.01 -14.32
C ARG A 428 22.17 22.18 -14.00
N PHE A 429 21.91 21.96 -12.72
CA PHE A 429 20.78 21.19 -12.21
C PHE A 429 20.11 21.94 -11.08
N LEU A 430 18.78 21.91 -11.08
CA LEU A 430 17.97 22.45 -9.99
C LEU A 430 16.99 21.40 -9.50
N ARG A 431 16.76 21.38 -8.18
CA ARG A 431 15.61 20.73 -7.56
C ARG A 431 14.81 21.80 -6.85
N TRP A 432 13.53 21.90 -7.15
CA TRP A 432 12.64 22.87 -6.52
C TRP A 432 11.55 22.17 -5.73
N ASP A 433 11.46 22.55 -4.45
CA ASP A 433 10.45 22.10 -3.53
C ASP A 433 9.45 23.27 -3.34
N PRO A 434 8.28 23.27 -4.01
CA PRO A 434 7.35 24.41 -4.06
C PRO A 434 6.80 24.78 -2.69
N VAL A 435 6.32 23.80 -1.94
CA VAL A 435 5.82 23.93 -0.57
C VAL A 435 6.21 22.67 0.18
N SER A 436 7.18 22.79 1.10
CA SER A 436 7.58 21.67 1.95
C SER A 436 6.56 21.43 3.07
N GLY A 437 6.23 20.16 3.34
CA GLY A 437 5.43 19.73 4.48
C GLY A 437 3.92 19.71 4.28
N ILE A 438 3.41 19.98 3.07
CA ILE A 438 1.97 20.03 2.77
C ILE A 438 1.68 19.30 1.46
N LEU A 439 0.57 18.55 1.44
CA LEU A 439 0.05 17.88 0.26
C LEU A 439 -0.66 18.89 -0.63
N CYS A 440 -0.27 18.94 -1.89
CA CYS A 440 -0.76 19.96 -2.81
C CYS A 440 -0.78 19.47 -4.24
N ARG A 441 -1.48 20.23 -5.07
CA ARG A 441 -1.32 20.21 -6.51
C ARG A 441 -0.65 21.51 -6.94
N VAL A 442 0.23 21.42 -7.91
CA VAL A 442 0.95 22.57 -8.49
C VAL A 442 0.78 22.56 -9.98
N LYS A 443 0.42 23.71 -10.56
CA LYS A 443 0.40 23.93 -12.00
C LYS A 443 1.49 24.93 -12.34
N LEU A 444 2.49 24.49 -13.10
CA LEU A 444 3.49 25.40 -13.63
C LEU A 444 2.90 26.14 -14.84
N VAL A 445 2.97 27.46 -14.80
CA VAL A 445 2.49 28.34 -15.88
C VAL A 445 3.66 28.77 -16.76
N ASN A 446 4.80 29.08 -16.16
CA ASN A 446 6.03 29.41 -16.88
C ASN A 446 7.25 29.18 -15.98
N VAL A 447 8.33 28.67 -16.56
CA VAL A 447 9.64 28.61 -15.91
C VAL A 447 10.63 29.28 -16.84
N ALA A 448 11.21 30.40 -16.42
CA ALA A 448 12.22 31.13 -17.18
C ALA A 448 13.57 31.04 -16.49
N VAL A 449 14.63 30.84 -17.26
CA VAL A 449 16.00 30.80 -16.75
C VAL A 449 16.89 31.77 -17.50
N THR A 450 17.83 32.35 -16.78
CA THR A 450 18.89 33.22 -17.31
C THR A 450 20.20 32.46 -17.25
N ASP A 451 20.87 32.34 -18.40
CA ASP A 451 22.21 31.74 -18.47
C ASP A 451 23.32 32.76 -18.14
N ASP A 452 24.56 32.28 -18.08
CA ASP A 452 25.74 33.08 -17.81
C ASP A 452 26.09 34.12 -18.89
N SER A 453 25.49 34.02 -20.09
CA SER A 453 25.55 35.06 -21.13
C SER A 453 24.52 36.18 -20.91
N GLY A 454 23.57 35.97 -20.00
CA GLY A 454 22.45 36.89 -19.74
C GLY A 454 21.21 36.62 -20.61
N ALA A 455 21.22 35.58 -21.46
CA ALA A 455 20.07 35.23 -22.27
C ALA A 455 18.99 34.56 -21.43
N VAL A 456 17.73 34.91 -21.69
CA VAL A 456 16.56 34.37 -20.97
C VAL A 456 15.83 33.38 -21.87
N ARG A 457 15.60 32.16 -21.39
CA ARG A 457 14.82 31.12 -22.08
C ARG A 457 13.71 30.58 -21.19
N SER A 458 12.56 30.26 -21.80
CA SER A 458 11.46 29.54 -21.12
C SER A 458 11.66 28.03 -21.28
N ILE A 459 11.36 27.28 -20.23
CA ILE A 459 11.40 25.81 -20.23
C ILE A 459 9.97 25.30 -20.49
N PRO A 460 9.78 24.42 -21.48
CA PRO A 460 8.52 23.71 -21.66
C PRO A 460 8.17 22.91 -20.39
N VAL A 461 6.96 23.14 -19.87
CA VAL A 461 6.54 22.57 -18.57
C VAL A 461 6.43 21.03 -18.63
N ASP A 462 6.08 20.50 -19.79
CA ASP A 462 6.00 19.06 -20.09
C ASP A 462 7.37 18.35 -20.07
N GLN A 463 8.47 19.09 -20.18
CA GLN A 463 9.83 18.57 -20.12
C GLN A 463 10.43 18.59 -18.70
N ILE A 464 9.69 19.09 -17.70
CA ILE A 464 10.17 19.19 -16.32
C ILE A 464 9.80 17.91 -15.56
N SER A 465 10.82 17.17 -15.12
CA SER A 465 10.60 15.96 -14.32
C SER A 465 10.11 16.30 -12.91
N HIS A 466 9.27 15.45 -12.33
CA HIS A 466 8.73 15.65 -10.98
C HIS A 466 8.33 14.33 -10.32
N ASN A 467 8.21 14.33 -8.99
CA ASN A 467 7.77 13.16 -8.22
C ASN A 467 6.24 13.07 -8.00
N GLY A 468 5.45 13.92 -8.67
CA GLY A 468 3.99 13.89 -8.65
C GLY A 468 3.36 13.16 -9.85
N THR A 469 2.02 13.14 -9.91
CA THR A 469 1.23 12.57 -11.00
C THR A 469 0.73 13.68 -11.92
N SER A 470 1.12 13.66 -13.21
CA SER A 470 0.68 14.66 -14.18
C SER A 470 -0.77 14.44 -14.62
N ARG A 471 -1.54 15.51 -14.75
CA ARG A 471 -2.88 15.51 -15.34
C ARG A 471 -2.85 16.20 -16.70
N THR A 472 -2.98 15.42 -17.76
CA THR A 472 -2.97 15.90 -19.14
C THR A 472 -4.15 16.82 -19.45
N GLU A 473 -5.30 16.63 -18.79
CA GLU A 473 -6.54 17.38 -19.03
C GLU A 473 -6.50 18.84 -18.56
N ASP A 474 -5.83 19.12 -17.43
CA ASP A 474 -5.85 20.44 -16.78
C ASP A 474 -4.47 21.03 -16.46
N GLY A 475 -3.40 20.30 -16.76
CA GLY A 475 -2.00 20.74 -16.61
C GLY A 475 -1.51 20.80 -15.17
N TRP A 476 -2.23 20.20 -14.23
CA TRP A 476 -1.81 20.12 -12.84
C TRP A 476 -0.94 18.89 -12.58
N VAL A 477 -0.04 19.04 -11.62
CA VAL A 477 0.71 17.93 -11.03
C VAL A 477 0.22 17.72 -9.60
N ASP A 478 -0.35 16.56 -9.34
CA ASP A 478 -0.83 16.17 -8.01
C ASP A 478 0.32 15.53 -7.23
N PHE A 479 0.69 16.13 -6.10
CA PHE A 479 1.78 15.63 -5.24
C PHE A 479 1.23 14.86 -4.06
N TRP A 480 1.29 13.54 -4.15
CA TRP A 480 0.97 12.59 -3.09
C TRP A 480 2.15 12.38 -2.13
N THR A 481 2.87 13.46 -1.81
CA THR A 481 4.03 13.44 -0.91
C THR A 481 4.09 14.77 -0.16
N ALA A 482 4.51 14.76 1.11
CA ALA A 482 4.79 16.00 1.84
C ALA A 482 6.05 16.71 1.32
N PHE A 483 6.77 16.10 0.38
CA PHE A 483 7.97 16.60 -0.25
C PHE A 483 7.77 16.69 -1.77
N PRO A 484 6.92 17.61 -2.26
CA PRO A 484 6.77 17.82 -3.70
C PRO A 484 8.09 18.29 -4.29
N GLN A 485 8.52 17.69 -5.41
CA GLN A 485 9.81 17.98 -6.04
C GLN A 485 9.65 18.11 -7.55
N PHE A 486 10.21 19.19 -8.09
CA PHE A 486 10.47 19.38 -9.52
C PHE A 486 11.97 19.38 -9.77
N TYR A 487 12.38 18.79 -10.89
CA TYR A 487 13.77 18.67 -11.31
C TYR A 487 13.96 19.35 -12.66
N PHE A 488 15.01 20.15 -12.76
CA PHE A 488 15.35 20.90 -13.96
C PHE A 488 16.78 20.57 -14.37
N HIS A 489 16.95 20.28 -15.65
CA HIS A 489 18.24 20.05 -16.29
C HIS A 489 18.46 21.09 -17.38
N PHE A 490 19.67 21.64 -17.43
CA PHE A 490 20.03 22.71 -18.34
C PHE A 490 21.25 22.37 -19.20
N ASP A 491 21.11 22.59 -20.50
CA ASP A 491 22.24 22.71 -21.42
C ASP A 491 22.87 24.09 -21.19
N GLY A 492 23.84 24.18 -20.26
CA GLY A 492 24.56 25.42 -19.92
C GLY A 492 24.48 25.81 -18.43
N VAL A 493 25.23 26.85 -18.05
CA VAL A 493 25.26 27.36 -16.68
C VAL A 493 24.13 28.36 -16.45
N ILE A 494 23.37 28.18 -15.38
CA ILE A 494 22.25 29.04 -15.01
C ILE A 494 22.65 29.97 -13.87
N VAL A 495 22.34 31.26 -14.02
CA VAL A 495 22.61 32.30 -13.00
C VAL A 495 21.33 32.84 -12.36
N ALA A 496 20.16 32.64 -12.99
CA ALA A 496 18.87 32.97 -12.39
C ALA A 496 17.75 32.05 -12.89
N VAL A 497 16.72 31.86 -12.06
CA VAL A 497 15.49 31.16 -12.42
C VAL A 497 14.27 31.90 -11.87
N GLU A 498 13.24 32.02 -12.69
CA GLU A 498 11.92 32.51 -12.34
C GLU A 498 10.88 31.40 -12.56
N ILE A 499 10.12 31.07 -11.52
CA ILE A 499 9.10 30.00 -11.53
C ILE A 499 7.75 30.63 -11.23
N ARG A 500 6.81 30.52 -12.17
CA ARG A 500 5.45 31.03 -12.07
C ARG A 500 4.45 29.89 -12.18
N GLY A 501 3.44 29.91 -11.33
CA GLY A 501 2.41 28.89 -11.36
C GLY A 501 1.25 29.16 -10.43
N GLU A 502 0.43 28.14 -10.26
CA GLU A 502 -0.70 28.09 -9.34
C GLU A 502 -0.51 26.95 -8.35
N TRP A 503 -0.92 27.20 -7.12
CA TRP A 503 -0.92 26.24 -6.03
C TRP A 503 -2.34 26.06 -5.53
N ALA A 504 -2.73 24.82 -5.30
CA ALA A 504 -3.98 24.50 -4.63
C ALA A 504 -3.81 23.29 -3.70
N PRO A 505 -4.61 23.17 -2.63
CA PRO A 505 -4.74 21.91 -1.91
C PRO A 505 -5.36 20.84 -2.84
N LEU A 506 -5.10 19.56 -2.54
CA LEU A 506 -5.79 18.45 -3.20
C LEU A 506 -7.31 18.50 -2.93
N ARG A 507 -8.15 18.09 -3.89
CA ARG A 507 -9.62 18.26 -3.79
C ARG A 507 -10.22 17.35 -2.72
N SER A 508 -11.39 17.73 -2.20
CA SER A 508 -12.10 17.01 -1.12
C SER A 508 -12.46 15.57 -1.47
N SER A 509 -12.88 15.31 -2.71
CA SER A 509 -13.16 13.98 -3.25
C SER A 509 -11.90 13.15 -3.51
N GLU A 510 -10.72 13.78 -3.48
CA GLU A 510 -9.41 13.16 -3.70
C GLU A 510 -8.69 12.95 -2.34
N ARG A 511 -9.34 13.28 -1.21
CA ARG A 511 -8.80 13.10 0.17
C ARG A 511 -8.65 11.63 0.59
N GLU A 512 -9.25 10.69 -0.14
CA GLU A 512 -8.98 9.24 -0.01
C GLU A 512 -7.55 8.86 -0.45
N HIS A 513 -6.85 9.72 -1.18
CA HIS A 513 -5.43 9.54 -1.51
C HIS A 513 -4.49 10.36 -0.60
N LEU A 514 -4.99 11.43 0.04
CA LEU A 514 -4.34 12.10 1.20
C LEU A 514 -4.04 11.08 2.32
N TYR A 515 -4.91 10.08 2.41
CA TYR A 515 -4.83 8.85 3.20
C TYR A 515 -3.52 8.07 2.96
N VAL A 516 -3.02 7.93 1.72
CA VAL A 516 -1.80 7.15 1.39
C VAL A 516 -0.52 7.84 1.85
N VAL A 517 -0.54 9.17 1.87
CA VAL A 517 0.64 9.98 2.22
C VAL A 517 0.76 10.19 3.73
N LEU A 518 -0.38 10.44 4.39
CA LEU A 518 -0.48 10.46 5.85
C LEU A 518 -0.20 9.07 6.45
N ARG A 519 -0.60 8.00 5.76
CA ARG A 519 -0.23 6.60 6.02
C ARG A 519 1.29 6.45 6.10
N ARG A 520 2.03 6.75 5.02
CA ARG A 520 3.51 6.68 5.01
C ARG A 520 4.14 7.50 6.14
N LEU A 521 3.86 8.81 6.21
CA LEU A 521 4.46 9.70 7.23
C LEU A 521 4.16 9.28 8.67
N SER A 522 3.00 8.70 8.94
CA SER A 522 2.62 8.32 10.31
C SER A 522 3.50 7.23 10.91
N THR A 523 3.94 6.23 10.13
CA THR A 523 4.71 5.08 10.65
C THR A 523 6.07 5.51 11.20
N ALA A 524 6.75 6.40 10.49
CA ALA A 524 8.06 6.87 10.91
C ALA A 524 7.97 7.95 12.01
N VAL A 525 6.96 8.82 11.92
CA VAL A 525 6.67 9.86 12.93
C VAL A 525 6.24 9.25 14.26
N ASP A 526 5.39 8.22 14.25
CA ASP A 526 4.86 7.57 15.45
C ASP A 526 5.94 6.73 16.18
N ARG A 527 6.93 6.23 15.43
CA ARG A 527 8.13 5.58 15.98
C ARG A 527 9.08 6.60 16.64
N TYR A 528 9.22 7.80 16.08
CA TYR A 528 10.00 8.91 16.65
C TYR A 528 9.39 9.48 17.94
N LEU A 529 8.08 9.69 17.95
CA LEU A 529 7.35 10.31 19.09
C LEU A 529 7.42 9.48 20.38
N ARG A 530 7.58 8.15 20.27
CA ARG A 530 7.68 7.23 21.41
C ARG A 530 9.07 7.23 22.05
N LEU A 531 10.12 7.55 21.28
CA LEU A 531 11.49 7.66 21.79
C LEU A 531 11.74 9.02 22.45
N THR A 532 11.05 10.08 22.01
CA THR A 532 11.27 11.45 22.51
C THR A 532 10.23 11.96 23.51
N GLY A 533 9.06 11.33 23.63
CA GLY A 533 8.03 11.70 24.62
C GLY A 533 7.31 13.03 24.34
N ASN A 534 7.29 13.51 23.09
CA ASN A 534 6.80 14.85 22.74
C ASN A 534 5.25 14.97 22.80
N SER A 535 4.73 15.49 23.92
CA SER A 535 3.29 15.65 24.23
C SER A 535 2.52 16.65 23.35
N ARG A 536 3.22 17.47 22.56
CA ARG A 536 2.58 18.51 21.72
C ARG A 536 1.85 17.91 20.50
N PHE A 537 2.30 16.78 19.98
CA PHE A 537 1.72 16.14 18.79
C PHE A 537 0.41 15.38 19.06
N GLY A 538 0.18 14.88 20.28
CA GLY A 538 -1.12 14.30 20.65
C GLY A 538 -2.27 15.30 20.52
N ARG A 539 -2.00 16.62 20.56
CA ARG A 539 -2.98 17.67 20.23
C ARG A 539 -3.17 17.83 18.72
N PHE A 540 -2.11 17.70 17.92
CA PHE A 540 -2.16 17.78 16.46
C PHE A 540 -2.89 16.58 15.83
N LEU A 541 -2.66 15.34 16.30
CA LEU A 541 -3.44 14.18 15.84
C LEU A 541 -4.93 14.31 16.18
N ARG A 542 -5.27 14.86 17.36
CA ARG A 542 -6.66 15.18 17.72
C ARG A 542 -7.26 16.27 16.81
N PHE A 543 -6.45 17.24 16.40
CA PHE A 543 -6.85 18.29 15.46
C PHE A 543 -7.03 17.73 14.03
N LEU A 544 -6.10 16.92 13.52
CA LEU A 544 -6.23 16.20 12.25
C LEU A 544 -7.46 15.29 12.24
N ARG A 545 -7.66 14.50 13.30
CA ARG A 545 -8.84 13.63 13.46
C ARG A 545 -10.15 14.43 13.42
N ARG A 546 -10.21 15.59 14.06
CA ARG A 546 -11.36 16.51 14.02
C ARG A 546 -11.56 17.23 12.68
N SER A 547 -10.51 17.36 11.87
CA SER A 547 -10.53 18.12 10.61
C SER A 547 -10.66 17.22 9.38
N LEU A 548 -10.29 15.94 9.50
CA LEU A 548 -10.37 14.93 8.44
C LEU A 548 -11.64 14.09 8.53
N ILE A 549 -12.09 13.77 9.74
CA ILE A 549 -13.38 13.12 9.99
C ILE A 549 -14.38 14.26 10.16
N GLY A 550 -15.03 14.66 9.07
CA GLY A 550 -16.24 15.46 9.19
C GLY A 550 -17.22 14.72 10.10
N ARG A 551 -17.87 15.49 10.98
CA ARG A 551 -18.73 15.04 12.10
C ARG A 551 -19.36 13.66 11.97
#